data_AF-A0A5C0SIZ8-F1
#
_entry.id   AF-A0A5C0SIZ8-F1
#
_cell.length_a   1.000
_cell.length_b   1.000
_cell.length_c   1.000
_cell.angle_alpha   90.00
_cell.angle_beta   90.00
_cell.angle_gamma   90.00
#
_symmetry.space_group_name_H-M   'P 1'
#
loop_
_entity.id
_entity.type
_entity.pdbx_description
1 polymer ?
#
loop_
_entity_poly.entity_id
_entity_poly.type
_entity_poly.pdbx_seq_one_letter_code
_entity_poly.pdbx_strand_id
1 'polypeptide(L)'
;MQLPDKGPLMENVVATSAGELGALVQKALSQGNGAFLKIFARGTEGKYYITVLIDRSKVLAAECLVVDTKQNLSGEEAIRVLNSLVGRPMVVDVYTLDELELKLSLADNVDVYAQTPKVPLDELFKAPSEGPPAEPAKKGKPVEKRAAMAATAGAAVTSQATPEPQPLAVEVEKPKPASTPAGKPEVVVNLTGGSIPEKAFQVYAEDLLKEAKRIKGLTINRIEFDANVGEGVVYLNVHIYGNSTGDSRDIEVAERRMLHAVSKYAPVLLREAETKPIIRDVGIIIDGQELKPQEIVDRDKKKTGNVTKDGKISLSVLEDVWPYFSAYARTVVAEIESVGIKIDKAHFDIRGRKEFEINLSLVVETGMARDSVQRMVKDILNRHAKELGRSLKRYITVHNIEVETVSKASVSGSAAAPVAVETSGKAAEIIAKKELLEKEVEQLLKQAGIDELSALTEEKKKESEETMLKSRIEPAVETLKNRIHAELKLVPRVTFKWLKLNHEIRSSTVYVDIEASFLRENVGGLFGSFSGVSDEKIKKDIATTIQRVIKDVSREYGIALNLRKLNVVIR
;
A
#
# COMPACT_ATOMS: atom_id res chain seq x y z
N MET A 1 20.92 1.19 -7.23
CA MET A 1 21.40 1.84 -6.00
C MET A 1 20.38 1.66 -4.89
N GLN A 2 20.83 1.52 -3.64
CA GLN A 2 19.96 1.56 -2.47
C GLN A 2 19.58 3.01 -2.12
N LEU A 3 18.36 3.20 -1.64
CA LEU A 3 17.80 4.46 -1.14
C LEU A 3 17.39 4.23 0.33
N PRO A 4 17.61 5.19 1.24
CA PRO A 4 17.03 5.16 2.58
C PRO A 4 15.49 5.02 2.56
N ASP A 5 14.90 4.49 3.63
CA ASP A 5 13.45 4.27 3.73
C ASP A 5 12.66 5.60 3.83
N LYS A 6 12.46 6.25 2.68
CA LYS A 6 11.79 7.56 2.54
C LYS A 6 10.82 7.56 1.36
N GLY A 7 9.67 8.23 1.53
CA GLY A 7 8.73 8.47 0.44
C GLY A 7 9.27 9.47 -0.60
N PRO A 8 8.85 9.38 -1.86
CA PRO A 8 9.20 10.37 -2.88
C PRO A 8 8.58 11.74 -2.54
N LEU A 9 9.31 12.82 -2.83
CA LEU A 9 8.77 14.18 -2.83
C LEU A 9 7.79 14.34 -4.01
N MET A 10 8.13 13.76 -5.16
CA MET A 10 7.29 13.72 -6.34
C MET A 10 7.43 12.33 -6.99
N GLU A 11 6.32 11.70 -7.34
CA GLU A 11 6.28 10.34 -7.89
C GLU A 11 5.65 10.36 -9.29
N ASN A 12 6.13 9.52 -10.20
CA ASN A 12 5.63 9.37 -11.58
C ASN A 12 5.54 10.68 -12.39
N VAL A 13 6.45 11.65 -12.15
CA VAL A 13 6.42 12.95 -12.85
C VAL A 13 6.93 12.77 -14.27
N VAL A 14 6.16 13.21 -15.27
CA VAL A 14 6.64 13.22 -16.66
C VAL A 14 7.46 14.48 -16.91
N ALA A 15 8.76 14.31 -17.17
CA ALA A 15 9.63 15.36 -17.69
C ALA A 15 9.75 15.18 -19.21
N THR A 16 9.29 16.16 -19.98
CA THR A 16 9.34 16.15 -21.46
C THR A 16 10.57 16.87 -22.01
N SER A 17 11.16 17.78 -21.22
CA SER A 17 12.31 18.60 -21.61
C SER A 17 13.44 18.55 -20.58
N ALA A 18 14.66 18.90 -21.02
CA ALA A 18 15.82 19.05 -20.14
C ALA A 18 15.60 20.10 -19.04
N GLY A 19 14.85 21.17 -19.36
CA GLY A 19 14.50 22.24 -18.43
C GLY A 19 13.53 21.79 -17.33
N GLU A 20 12.53 20.95 -17.67
CA GLU A 20 11.63 20.34 -16.69
C GLU A 20 12.38 19.41 -15.73
N LEU A 21 13.25 18.54 -16.26
CA LEU A 21 14.08 17.66 -15.43
C LEU A 21 14.98 18.48 -14.48
N GLY A 22 15.63 19.53 -14.99
CA GLY A 22 16.42 20.46 -14.19
C GLY A 22 15.60 21.17 -13.11
N ALA A 23 14.38 21.61 -13.43
CA ALA A 23 13.48 22.26 -12.47
C ALA A 23 13.03 21.31 -11.35
N LEU A 24 12.79 20.03 -11.65
CA LEU A 24 12.49 19.01 -10.63
C LEU A 24 13.67 18.79 -9.67
N VAL A 25 14.90 18.74 -10.20
CA VAL A 25 16.12 18.62 -9.39
C VAL A 25 16.33 19.86 -8.52
N GLN A 26 16.17 21.07 -9.08
CA GLN A 26 16.28 22.33 -8.31
C GLN A 26 15.22 22.43 -7.21
N LYS A 27 13.98 21.97 -7.46
CA LYS A 27 12.92 21.91 -6.45
C LYS A 27 13.26 20.95 -5.31
N ALA A 28 13.91 19.82 -5.58
CA ALA A 28 14.38 18.92 -4.52
C ALA A 28 15.55 19.52 -3.73
N LEU A 29 16.53 20.11 -4.43
CA LEU A 29 17.71 20.73 -3.81
C LEU A 29 17.39 22.00 -3.00
N SER A 30 16.26 22.66 -3.25
CA SER A 30 15.78 23.78 -2.42
C SER A 30 15.16 23.33 -1.09
N GLN A 31 14.74 22.06 -1.00
CA GLN A 31 14.11 21.47 0.19
C GLN A 31 15.03 20.56 1.01
N GLY A 32 16.20 20.18 0.46
CA GLY A 32 17.17 19.29 1.11
C GLY A 32 18.63 19.71 0.93
N ASN A 33 19.55 18.81 1.27
CA ASN A 33 20.98 18.95 0.95
C ASN A 33 21.39 18.12 -0.27
N GLY A 34 20.61 17.10 -0.63
CA GLY A 34 20.78 16.34 -1.86
C GLY A 34 19.44 15.87 -2.45
N ALA A 35 19.52 15.23 -3.60
CA ALA A 35 18.38 14.61 -4.27
C ALA A 35 18.76 13.21 -4.78
N PHE A 36 17.82 12.28 -4.71
CA PHE A 36 17.91 10.99 -5.42
C PHE A 36 16.80 10.92 -6.46
N LEU A 37 17.15 10.49 -7.66
CA LEU A 37 16.23 10.36 -8.79
C LEU A 37 16.10 8.89 -9.18
N LYS A 38 14.87 8.46 -9.50
CA LYS A 38 14.60 7.24 -10.28
C LYS A 38 13.96 7.67 -11.58
N ILE A 39 14.65 7.45 -12.69
CA ILE A 39 14.25 7.90 -14.03
C ILE A 39 13.96 6.66 -14.86
N PHE A 40 12.74 6.53 -15.34
CA PHE A 40 12.36 5.56 -16.36
C PHE A 40 12.22 6.27 -17.71
N ALA A 41 13.07 5.91 -18.66
CA ALA A 41 13.14 6.53 -19.98
C ALA A 41 13.15 5.48 -21.09
N ARG A 42 12.57 5.82 -22.25
CA ARG A 42 12.59 4.99 -23.45
C ARG A 42 13.46 5.64 -24.51
N GLY A 43 14.61 5.04 -24.78
CA GLY A 43 15.47 5.41 -25.89
C GLY A 43 15.08 4.72 -27.19
N THR A 44 15.93 4.92 -28.20
CA THR A 44 15.84 4.26 -29.51
C THR A 44 16.33 2.81 -29.47
N GLU A 45 17.29 2.50 -28.59
CA GLU A 45 17.90 1.17 -28.45
C GLU A 45 17.23 0.30 -27.38
N GLY A 46 16.41 0.88 -26.49
CA GLY A 46 15.73 0.13 -25.43
C GLY A 46 15.04 0.99 -24.36
N LYS A 47 14.63 0.34 -23.29
CA LYS A 47 14.12 0.95 -22.05
C LYS A 47 15.22 1.00 -20.99
N TYR A 48 15.31 2.12 -20.28
CA TYR A 48 16.34 2.38 -19.29
C TYR A 48 15.71 2.74 -17.96
N TYR A 49 16.24 2.16 -16.89
CA TYR A 49 15.94 2.54 -15.52
C TYR A 49 17.21 3.11 -14.89
N ILE A 50 17.27 4.44 -14.76
CA ILE A 50 18.43 5.18 -14.30
C ILE A 50 18.16 5.65 -12.87
N THR A 51 19.12 5.43 -11.98
CA THR A 51 19.13 6.01 -10.64
C THR A 51 20.28 6.98 -10.52
N VAL A 52 20.05 8.14 -9.91
CA VAL A 52 21.05 9.22 -9.82
C VAL A 52 21.01 9.82 -8.41
N LEU A 53 22.16 9.90 -7.75
CA LEU A 53 22.37 10.61 -6.50
C LEU A 53 23.05 11.95 -6.79
N ILE A 54 22.49 13.03 -6.27
CA ILE A 54 22.87 14.42 -6.56
C ILE A 54 23.07 15.20 -5.26
N ASP A 55 24.12 16.02 -5.23
CA ASP A 55 24.38 17.07 -4.23
C ASP A 55 24.12 18.45 -4.87
N ARG A 56 24.04 19.52 -4.08
CA ARG A 56 23.76 20.90 -4.50
C ARG A 56 24.59 21.44 -5.67
N SER A 57 25.73 20.82 -5.98
CA SER A 57 26.66 21.24 -7.04
C SER A 57 26.81 20.24 -8.20
N LYS A 58 26.60 18.95 -7.97
CA LYS A 58 27.09 17.89 -8.87
C LYS A 58 26.42 16.54 -8.66
N VAL A 59 26.53 15.67 -9.66
CA VAL A 59 26.22 14.25 -9.53
C VAL A 59 27.26 13.57 -8.62
N LEU A 60 26.78 12.76 -7.69
CA LEU A 60 27.60 11.92 -6.82
C LEU A 60 27.70 10.50 -7.36
N ALA A 61 26.56 9.86 -7.65
CA ALA A 61 26.52 8.46 -8.11
C ALA A 61 25.45 8.28 -9.21
N ALA A 62 25.73 7.44 -10.21
CA ALA A 62 24.78 7.12 -11.26
C ALA A 62 24.85 5.62 -11.63
N GLU A 63 23.70 4.97 -11.74
CA GLU A 63 23.56 3.57 -12.18
C GLU A 63 22.37 3.45 -13.13
N CYS A 64 22.55 2.74 -14.24
CA CYS A 64 21.53 2.51 -15.27
C CYS A 64 21.36 1.01 -15.51
N LEU A 65 20.14 0.50 -15.32
CA LEU A 65 19.73 -0.82 -15.78
C LEU A 65 19.09 -0.68 -17.17
N VAL A 66 19.73 -1.29 -18.17
CA VAL A 66 19.13 -1.49 -19.50
C VAL A 66 18.16 -2.65 -19.40
N VAL A 67 16.85 -2.38 -19.48
CA VAL A 67 15.80 -3.36 -19.14
C VAL A 67 15.76 -4.53 -20.12
N ASP A 68 16.02 -4.27 -21.40
CA ASP A 68 15.88 -5.26 -22.47
C ASP A 68 17.05 -6.27 -22.49
N THR A 69 18.29 -5.82 -22.18
CA THR A 69 19.48 -6.69 -22.07
C THR A 69 19.76 -7.16 -20.64
N LYS A 70 19.12 -6.54 -19.63
CA LYS A 70 19.40 -6.69 -18.19
C LYS A 70 20.85 -6.34 -17.80
N GLN A 71 21.49 -5.46 -18.57
CA GLN A 71 22.84 -4.99 -18.30
C GLN A 71 22.78 -3.81 -17.32
N ASN A 72 23.56 -3.89 -16.24
CA ASN A 72 23.82 -2.76 -15.36
C ASN A 72 25.04 -2.00 -15.88
N LEU A 73 24.88 -0.69 -16.06
CA LEU A 73 25.92 0.28 -16.38
C LEU A 73 26.07 1.20 -15.17
N SER A 74 27.28 1.55 -14.79
CA SER A 74 27.56 2.39 -13.62
C SER A 74 28.50 3.54 -13.96
N GLY A 75 28.38 4.64 -13.21
CA GLY A 75 29.27 5.77 -13.33
C GLY A 75 29.18 6.52 -14.65
N GLU A 76 30.31 6.68 -15.34
CA GLU A 76 30.38 7.46 -16.58
C GLU A 76 29.44 6.92 -17.68
N GLU A 77 29.32 5.60 -17.82
CA GLU A 77 28.43 4.99 -18.81
C GLU A 77 26.95 5.33 -18.53
N ALA A 78 26.54 5.30 -17.25
CA ALA A 78 25.20 5.68 -16.84
C ALA A 78 24.91 7.17 -17.09
N ILE A 79 25.90 8.07 -16.89
CA ILE A 79 25.77 9.49 -17.20
C ILE A 79 25.69 9.73 -18.72
N ARG A 80 26.48 9.02 -19.53
CA ARG A 80 26.41 9.12 -21.00
C ARG A 80 25.04 8.70 -21.52
N VAL A 81 24.45 7.63 -20.98
CA VAL A 81 23.09 7.19 -21.30
C VAL A 81 22.04 8.19 -20.82
N LEU A 82 22.21 8.79 -19.63
CA LEU A 82 21.31 9.85 -19.18
C LEU A 82 21.34 11.05 -20.14
N ASN A 83 22.52 11.54 -20.52
CA ASN A 83 22.69 12.70 -21.40
C ASN A 83 22.10 12.48 -22.81
N SER A 84 22.07 11.24 -23.34
CA SER A 84 21.43 10.93 -24.63
C SER A 84 19.90 10.82 -24.57
N LEU A 85 19.35 10.73 -23.36
CA LEU A 85 17.91 10.67 -23.06
C LEU A 85 17.35 12.01 -22.55
N VAL A 86 18.20 12.91 -22.03
CA VAL A 86 17.83 14.29 -21.67
C VAL A 86 17.19 15.00 -22.87
N GLY A 87 15.98 15.55 -22.67
CA GLY A 87 15.18 16.14 -23.74
C GLY A 87 14.21 15.18 -24.45
N ARG A 88 14.11 13.92 -24.01
CA ARG A 88 13.02 13.00 -24.38
C ARG A 88 12.03 12.84 -23.21
N PRO A 89 10.76 12.50 -23.47
CA PRO A 89 9.80 12.16 -22.42
C PRO A 89 10.29 11.02 -21.53
N MET A 90 10.39 11.28 -20.23
CA MET A 90 10.80 10.33 -19.20
C MET A 90 9.94 10.48 -17.95
N VAL A 91 9.76 9.40 -17.21
CA VAL A 91 9.05 9.38 -15.93
C VAL A 91 10.08 9.44 -14.81
N VAL A 92 9.89 10.33 -13.83
CA VAL A 92 10.87 10.63 -12.78
C VAL A 92 10.20 10.60 -11.41
N ASP A 93 10.73 9.76 -10.52
CA ASP A 93 10.52 9.87 -9.08
C ASP A 93 11.67 10.66 -8.47
N VAL A 94 11.33 11.63 -7.63
CA VAL A 94 12.26 12.58 -7.01
C VAL A 94 12.18 12.45 -5.50
N TYR A 95 13.30 12.17 -4.85
CA TYR A 95 13.44 12.06 -3.40
C TYR A 95 14.36 13.15 -2.88
N THR A 96 13.96 13.86 -1.82
CA THR A 96 14.81 14.82 -1.12
C THR A 96 15.64 14.12 -0.05
N LEU A 97 16.93 14.46 0.02
CA LEU A 97 17.85 13.90 1.01
C LEU A 97 18.38 15.00 1.93
N ASP A 98 18.29 14.75 3.23
CA ASP A 98 18.94 15.53 4.28
C ASP A 98 20.45 15.18 4.35
N GLU A 99 21.24 15.94 5.10
CA GLU A 99 22.71 15.76 5.10
C GLU A 99 23.13 14.35 5.59
N LEU A 100 22.41 13.82 6.57
CA LEU A 100 22.67 12.49 7.12
C LEU A 100 22.22 11.39 6.16
N GLU A 101 21.05 11.54 5.53
CA GLU A 101 20.53 10.60 4.52
C GLU A 101 21.39 10.58 3.25
N LEU A 102 21.93 11.74 2.84
CA LEU A 102 22.87 11.85 1.72
C LEU A 102 24.17 11.10 2.01
N LYS A 103 24.71 11.22 3.24
CA LYS A 103 25.90 10.46 3.69
C LYS A 103 25.63 8.97 3.79
N LEU A 104 24.44 8.56 4.25
CA LEU A 104 24.03 7.15 4.33
C LEU A 104 23.88 6.55 2.93
N SER A 105 23.13 7.23 2.04
CA SER A 105 23.00 6.86 0.62
C SER A 105 24.36 6.77 -0.08
N LEU A 106 25.32 7.62 0.29
CA LEU A 106 26.67 7.58 -0.25
C LEU A 106 27.47 6.37 0.27
N ALA A 107 27.34 6.05 1.55
CA ALA A 107 27.98 4.89 2.18
C ALA A 107 27.44 3.55 1.64
N ASP A 108 26.14 3.48 1.37
CA ASP A 108 25.49 2.28 0.80
C ASP A 108 25.79 2.07 -0.69
N ASN A 109 26.33 3.10 -1.38
CA ASN A 109 26.61 3.07 -2.82
C ASN A 109 28.04 3.53 -3.18
N VAL A 110 29.03 3.27 -2.30
CA VAL A 110 30.43 3.71 -2.47
C VAL A 110 31.05 3.23 -3.80
N ASP A 111 30.77 2.00 -4.21
CA ASP A 111 31.31 1.43 -5.46
C ASP A 111 30.83 2.21 -6.70
N VAL A 112 29.56 2.64 -6.70
CA VAL A 112 28.99 3.45 -7.78
C VAL A 112 29.55 4.87 -7.71
N TYR A 113 29.70 5.45 -6.51
CA TYR A 113 30.33 6.76 -6.32
C TYR A 113 31.77 6.82 -6.86
N ALA A 114 32.56 5.78 -6.59
CA ALA A 114 33.95 5.71 -7.06
C ALA A 114 34.07 5.68 -8.60
N GLN A 115 33.08 5.09 -9.28
CA GLN A 115 33.01 4.98 -10.73
C GLN A 115 32.35 6.20 -11.41
N THR A 116 31.66 7.05 -10.64
CA THR A 116 30.88 8.17 -11.18
C THR A 116 31.73 9.44 -11.30
N PRO A 117 31.93 9.99 -12.52
CA PRO A 117 32.58 11.29 -12.67
C PRO A 117 31.71 12.38 -12.03
N LYS A 118 32.34 13.30 -11.30
CA LYS A 118 31.67 14.31 -10.46
C LYS A 118 31.22 15.51 -11.31
N VAL A 119 30.33 15.23 -12.26
CA VAL A 119 29.82 16.20 -13.26
C VAL A 119 28.96 17.28 -12.59
N PRO A 120 29.25 18.58 -12.81
CA PRO A 120 28.41 19.68 -12.35
C PRO A 120 26.99 19.60 -12.93
N LEU A 121 25.99 20.05 -12.16
CA LEU A 121 24.59 20.02 -12.64
C LEU A 121 24.37 20.88 -13.89
N ASP A 122 25.10 21.99 -14.02
CA ASP A 122 25.08 22.87 -15.20
C ASP A 122 25.66 22.21 -16.47
N GLU A 123 26.32 21.07 -16.36
CA GLU A 123 26.84 20.29 -17.50
C GLU A 123 25.93 19.10 -17.83
N LEU A 124 25.25 18.52 -16.83
CA LEU A 124 24.31 17.40 -17.00
C LEU A 124 23.06 17.77 -17.83
N PHE A 125 22.58 19.01 -17.72
CA PHE A 125 21.35 19.47 -18.39
C PHE A 125 21.60 20.33 -19.64
N LYS A 126 22.85 20.47 -20.10
CA LYS A 126 23.14 21.07 -21.40
C LYS A 126 22.83 20.05 -22.49
N ALA A 127 21.95 20.43 -23.44
CA ALA A 127 21.66 19.61 -24.60
C ALA A 127 22.97 19.27 -25.36
N PRO A 128 23.13 18.03 -25.84
CA PRO A 128 24.33 17.65 -26.58
C PRO A 128 24.40 18.44 -27.89
N SER A 129 25.39 19.33 -28.00
CA SER A 129 25.74 19.93 -29.28
C SER A 129 26.41 18.88 -30.15
N GLU A 130 25.76 18.44 -31.22
CA GLU A 130 26.39 17.61 -32.24
C GLU A 130 27.55 18.38 -32.90
N GLY A 131 28.77 17.87 -32.76
CA GLY A 131 29.96 18.44 -33.41
C GLY A 131 31.25 17.80 -32.89
N PRO A 132 32.16 17.32 -33.77
CA PRO A 132 33.45 16.77 -33.35
C PRO A 132 34.38 17.87 -32.79
N PRO A 133 35.39 17.50 -31.98
CA PRO A 133 36.22 18.48 -31.28
C PRO A 133 37.10 19.28 -32.25
N ALA A 134 36.89 20.59 -32.31
CA ALA A 134 37.81 21.53 -32.93
C ALA A 134 38.86 22.02 -31.91
N GLU A 135 40.11 22.12 -32.37
CA GLU A 135 41.26 22.59 -31.58
C GLU A 135 41.12 24.06 -31.09
N PRO A 136 41.85 24.46 -30.02
CA PRO A 136 41.54 25.69 -29.29
C PRO A 136 42.07 26.98 -29.95
N ALA A 137 41.15 27.81 -30.45
CA ALA A 137 41.45 29.16 -30.94
C ALA A 137 41.31 30.25 -29.84
N LYS A 138 42.47 30.74 -29.41
CA LYS A 138 42.79 31.83 -28.47
C LYS A 138 41.82 33.02 -28.36
N LYS A 139 41.48 33.35 -27.09
CA LYS A 139 41.36 34.69 -26.44
C LYS A 139 41.13 35.95 -27.31
N GLY A 140 40.01 36.65 -27.07
CA GLY A 140 39.79 38.08 -27.38
C GLY A 140 38.81 38.72 -26.37
N LYS A 141 39.02 39.99 -25.99
CA LYS A 141 38.29 40.69 -24.88
C LYS A 141 37.18 41.67 -25.39
N PRO A 142 36.25 42.13 -24.50
CA PRO A 142 35.03 42.87 -24.87
C PRO A 142 35.07 44.40 -24.60
N VAL A 143 34.21 45.18 -25.30
CA VAL A 143 33.84 46.61 -25.04
C VAL A 143 32.44 46.88 -25.66
N GLU A 144 31.36 47.02 -24.89
CA GLU A 144 30.62 48.24 -24.43
C GLU A 144 29.63 49.00 -25.37
N LYS A 145 28.37 49.12 -24.87
CA LYS A 145 27.45 50.29 -24.77
C LYS A 145 27.28 51.34 -25.90
N ARG A 146 26.03 51.49 -26.36
CA ARG A 146 25.10 52.69 -26.31
C ARG A 146 23.92 52.42 -27.27
N ALA A 147 22.63 52.63 -27.01
CA ALA A 147 21.88 53.67 -26.27
C ALA A 147 21.77 55.04 -26.98
N ALA A 148 20.68 55.27 -27.74
CA ALA A 148 20.00 56.57 -27.93
C ALA A 148 18.64 56.40 -28.68
N MET A 149 17.72 57.34 -28.48
CA MET A 149 16.33 57.37 -28.99
C MET A 149 16.15 58.33 -30.19
N ALA A 150 14.91 58.36 -30.72
CA ALA A 150 14.24 59.49 -31.41
C ALA A 150 14.69 59.81 -32.86
N ALA A 151 13.85 60.38 -33.74
CA ALA A 151 12.38 60.52 -33.84
C ALA A 151 12.04 61.04 -35.28
N THR A 152 10.77 61.40 -35.53
CA THR A 152 10.22 62.16 -36.71
C THR A 152 10.17 61.46 -38.08
N ALA A 153 9.25 61.76 -39.00
CA ALA A 153 7.87 62.30 -38.92
C ALA A 153 7.12 62.19 -40.28
N GLY A 154 5.78 62.15 -40.25
CA GLY A 154 4.88 62.48 -41.38
C GLY A 154 4.53 61.34 -42.36
N ALA A 155 3.36 61.32 -43.02
CA ALA A 155 2.16 62.17 -42.88
C ALA A 155 0.92 61.57 -43.59
N ALA A 156 -0.29 61.84 -43.06
CA ALA A 156 -1.63 61.74 -43.69
C ALA A 156 -2.08 60.34 -44.23
N VAL A 157 -3.37 59.96 -44.32
CA VAL A 157 -4.61 60.72 -44.56
C VAL A 157 -5.79 60.17 -43.71
N THR A 158 -6.76 61.05 -43.42
CA THR A 158 -8.15 60.83 -42.91
C THR A 158 -8.92 59.69 -43.66
N SER A 159 -9.98 59.04 -43.19
CA SER A 159 -11.12 59.39 -42.28
C SER A 159 -11.84 58.08 -41.84
N GLN A 160 -12.93 57.98 -41.03
CA GLN A 160 -13.82 58.94 -40.33
C GLN A 160 -14.59 58.25 -39.16
N ALA A 161 -15.19 59.07 -38.28
CA ALA A 161 -16.46 58.88 -37.54
C ALA A 161 -16.79 57.58 -36.74
N THR A 162 -16.60 57.70 -35.42
CA THR A 162 -17.42 57.19 -34.29
C THR A 162 -18.94 57.49 -34.42
N PRO A 163 -19.88 56.93 -33.61
CA PRO A 163 -19.79 56.78 -32.14
C PRO A 163 -20.30 55.50 -31.47
N GLU A 164 -19.71 55.22 -30.30
CA GLU A 164 -20.23 54.39 -29.22
C GLU A 164 -21.25 55.19 -28.39
N PRO A 165 -22.29 54.53 -27.84
CA PRO A 165 -22.61 54.80 -26.44
C PRO A 165 -23.06 53.55 -25.64
N GLN A 166 -22.43 53.35 -24.48
CA GLN A 166 -23.06 52.74 -23.30
C GLN A 166 -23.70 53.86 -22.44
N PRO A 167 -24.41 53.57 -21.32
CA PRO A 167 -25.05 52.34 -20.85
C PRO A 167 -26.55 52.54 -20.51
N LEU A 168 -27.26 51.47 -20.11
CA LEU A 168 -28.15 51.43 -18.93
C LEU A 168 -28.80 50.03 -18.75
N ALA A 169 -29.18 49.70 -17.52
CA ALA A 169 -29.63 48.37 -17.10
C ALA A 169 -31.16 48.18 -17.18
N VAL A 170 -31.60 46.93 -17.41
CA VAL A 170 -32.95 46.43 -17.07
C VAL A 170 -32.84 44.98 -16.57
N GLU A 171 -33.65 44.62 -15.58
CA GLU A 171 -33.72 43.30 -14.96
C GLU A 171 -34.42 42.23 -15.81
N VAL A 172 -33.96 40.98 -15.63
CA VAL A 172 -34.73 39.72 -15.59
C VAL A 172 -35.90 39.53 -16.57
N GLU A 173 -35.72 38.62 -17.54
CA GLU A 173 -36.80 37.71 -17.94
C GLU A 173 -36.27 36.29 -18.21
N LYS A 174 -37.03 35.27 -17.78
CA LYS A 174 -36.71 33.85 -18.02
C LYS A 174 -37.06 33.46 -19.45
N PRO A 175 -36.13 32.87 -20.24
CA PRO A 175 -36.53 32.14 -21.44
C PRO A 175 -37.18 30.81 -21.04
N LYS A 176 -38.50 30.70 -21.23
CA LYS A 176 -39.14 29.38 -21.43
C LYS A 176 -38.85 28.92 -22.88
N PRO A 177 -38.88 27.60 -23.16
CA PRO A 177 -38.10 27.03 -24.25
C PRO A 177 -38.67 27.31 -25.64
N ALA A 178 -37.76 27.56 -26.60
CA ALA A 178 -38.06 27.46 -28.01
C ALA A 178 -38.16 25.98 -28.43
N SER A 179 -39.15 25.64 -29.25
CA SER A 179 -39.46 24.26 -29.63
C SER A 179 -38.79 23.80 -30.92
N THR A 180 -38.15 22.63 -30.88
CA THR A 180 -37.78 21.74 -32.02
C THR A 180 -36.69 22.25 -33.00
N PRO A 181 -35.79 21.36 -33.48
CA PRO A 181 -36.12 20.22 -34.34
C PRO A 181 -35.90 18.83 -33.70
N ALA A 182 -36.58 17.82 -34.26
CA ALA A 182 -36.56 16.45 -33.78
C ALA A 182 -35.23 15.70 -34.04
N GLY A 183 -34.90 14.76 -33.14
CA GLY A 183 -34.05 13.60 -33.45
C GLY A 183 -32.67 13.54 -32.80
N LYS A 184 -32.20 14.61 -32.14
CA LYS A 184 -30.98 14.59 -31.32
C LYS A 184 -31.30 15.01 -29.89
N PRO A 185 -31.01 14.19 -28.87
CA PRO A 185 -31.17 14.60 -27.48
C PRO A 185 -30.14 15.66 -27.12
N GLU A 186 -30.54 16.55 -26.22
CA GLU A 186 -29.74 17.66 -25.74
C GLU A 186 -28.64 17.14 -24.80
N VAL A 187 -27.37 17.48 -25.06
CA VAL A 187 -26.25 17.13 -24.19
C VAL A 187 -25.71 18.41 -23.56
N VAL A 188 -25.86 18.54 -22.24
CA VAL A 188 -25.41 19.69 -21.45
C VAL A 188 -24.20 19.25 -20.64
N VAL A 189 -23.11 20.04 -20.68
CA VAL A 189 -21.87 19.76 -19.96
C VAL A 189 -21.52 20.97 -19.10
N ASN A 190 -21.56 20.79 -17.78
CA ASN A 190 -21.18 21.81 -16.82
C ASN A 190 -19.79 21.45 -16.25
N LEU A 191 -18.78 22.27 -16.56
CA LEU A 191 -17.41 22.07 -16.09
C LEU A 191 -17.10 22.98 -14.90
N THR A 192 -16.52 22.42 -13.84
CA THR A 192 -16.01 23.17 -12.67
C THR A 192 -14.59 22.71 -12.32
N GLY A 193 -13.73 23.62 -11.88
CA GLY A 193 -12.35 23.29 -11.43
C GLY A 193 -11.28 23.17 -12.53
N GLY A 194 -11.66 23.06 -13.81
CA GLY A 194 -10.72 22.97 -14.92
C GLY A 194 -11.40 22.80 -16.29
N SER A 195 -10.60 22.57 -17.34
CA SER A 195 -11.09 22.40 -18.72
C SER A 195 -10.80 21.01 -19.27
N ILE A 196 -11.85 20.34 -19.78
CA ILE A 196 -11.78 19.08 -20.52
C ILE A 196 -12.29 19.35 -21.94
N PRO A 197 -11.76 18.71 -23.00
CA PRO A 197 -12.37 18.77 -24.32
C PRO A 197 -13.83 18.30 -24.28
N GLU A 198 -14.78 19.17 -24.60
CA GLU A 198 -16.22 18.84 -24.70
C GLU A 198 -16.48 17.65 -25.65
N LYS A 199 -15.61 17.46 -26.65
CA LYS A 199 -15.60 16.31 -27.56
C LYS A 199 -15.58 14.96 -26.81
N ALA A 200 -14.86 14.85 -25.69
CA ALA A 200 -14.83 13.63 -24.89
C ALA A 200 -16.20 13.30 -24.28
N PHE A 201 -16.93 14.32 -23.80
CA PHE A 201 -18.30 14.18 -23.31
C PHE A 201 -19.30 13.91 -24.42
N GLN A 202 -19.10 14.48 -25.62
CA GLN A 202 -19.92 14.18 -26.79
C GLN A 202 -19.77 12.71 -27.23
N VAL A 203 -18.54 12.19 -27.34
CA VAL A 203 -18.30 10.76 -27.66
C VAL A 203 -18.88 9.85 -26.58
N TYR A 204 -18.74 10.22 -25.30
CA TYR A 204 -19.34 9.48 -24.19
C TYR A 204 -20.89 9.49 -24.24
N ALA A 205 -21.50 10.64 -24.52
CA ALA A 205 -22.95 10.75 -24.74
C ALA A 205 -23.42 9.87 -25.89
N GLU A 206 -22.72 9.88 -27.03
CA GLU A 206 -23.06 9.04 -28.18
C GLU A 206 -23.08 7.55 -27.84
N ASP A 207 -22.13 7.07 -27.02
CA ASP A 207 -22.10 5.67 -26.59
C ASP A 207 -23.26 5.31 -25.64
N LEU A 208 -23.67 6.23 -24.75
CA LEU A 208 -24.88 6.07 -23.95
C LEU A 208 -26.14 6.03 -24.82
N LEU A 209 -26.22 6.89 -25.85
CA LEU A 209 -27.34 6.92 -26.80
C LEU A 209 -27.39 5.66 -27.69
N LYS A 210 -26.24 5.10 -28.09
CA LYS A 210 -26.16 3.81 -28.80
C LYS A 210 -26.70 2.67 -27.95
N GLU A 211 -26.43 2.67 -26.64
CA GLU A 211 -26.94 1.63 -25.73
C GLU A 211 -28.44 1.84 -25.43
N ALA A 212 -28.90 3.08 -25.27
CA ALA A 212 -30.31 3.41 -25.08
C ALA A 212 -31.18 2.94 -26.26
N LYS A 213 -30.71 3.12 -27.51
CA LYS A 213 -31.38 2.61 -28.73
C LYS A 213 -31.52 1.07 -28.76
N ARG A 214 -30.80 0.33 -27.92
CA ARG A 214 -30.92 -1.13 -27.75
C ARG A 214 -31.90 -1.54 -26.65
N ILE A 215 -32.55 -0.58 -26.00
CA ILE A 215 -33.60 -0.78 -25.01
C ILE A 215 -34.92 -0.51 -25.73
N LYS A 216 -35.83 -1.49 -25.73
CA LYS A 216 -37.12 -1.34 -26.41
C LYS A 216 -37.95 -0.27 -25.71
N GLY A 217 -38.53 0.65 -26.48
CA GLY A 217 -39.41 1.69 -25.97
C GLY A 217 -38.72 2.91 -25.34
N LEU A 218 -37.41 2.88 -25.06
CA LEU A 218 -36.70 3.98 -24.42
C LEU A 218 -36.26 5.06 -25.44
N THR A 219 -36.65 6.31 -25.16
CA THR A 219 -36.16 7.50 -25.86
C THR A 219 -35.51 8.44 -24.86
N ILE A 220 -34.21 8.72 -25.01
CA ILE A 220 -33.53 9.75 -24.21
C ILE A 220 -33.81 11.12 -24.85
N ASN A 221 -34.12 12.11 -24.02
CA ASN A 221 -34.42 13.49 -24.40
C ASN A 221 -33.27 14.44 -24.06
N ARG A 222 -32.64 14.28 -22.89
CA ARG A 222 -31.54 15.14 -22.39
C ARG A 222 -30.55 14.33 -21.56
N ILE A 223 -29.26 14.65 -21.69
CA ILE A 223 -28.18 14.13 -20.83
C ILE A 223 -27.42 15.33 -20.28
N GLU A 224 -27.30 15.40 -18.96
CA GLU A 224 -26.52 16.42 -18.26
C GLU A 224 -25.30 15.76 -17.60
N PHE A 225 -24.14 16.39 -17.78
CA PHE A 225 -22.88 16.00 -17.16
C PHE A 225 -22.35 17.15 -16.30
N ASP A 226 -22.42 17.00 -14.98
CA ASP A 226 -21.72 17.91 -14.07
C ASP A 226 -20.36 17.30 -13.75
N ALA A 227 -19.29 17.88 -14.30
CA ALA A 227 -17.93 17.40 -14.15
C ALA A 227 -17.10 18.40 -13.34
N ASN A 228 -16.58 17.93 -12.20
CA ASN A 228 -15.61 18.64 -11.38
C ASN A 228 -14.21 18.07 -11.66
N VAL A 229 -13.37 18.89 -12.27
CA VAL A 229 -12.04 18.54 -12.78
C VAL A 229 -11.00 18.79 -11.70
N GLY A 230 -10.34 17.73 -11.24
CA GLY A 230 -9.13 17.80 -10.42
C GLY A 230 -7.90 17.37 -11.21
N GLU A 231 -6.75 17.33 -10.54
CA GLU A 231 -5.47 16.91 -11.15
C GLU A 231 -5.54 15.42 -11.56
N GLY A 232 -5.62 15.16 -12.88
CA GLY A 232 -5.68 13.81 -13.47
C GLY A 232 -6.98 13.02 -13.22
N VAL A 233 -7.96 13.59 -12.52
CA VAL A 233 -9.19 12.90 -12.09
C VAL A 233 -10.41 13.80 -12.26
N VAL A 234 -11.50 13.26 -12.80
CA VAL A 234 -12.76 13.97 -13.02
C VAL A 234 -13.87 13.31 -12.24
N TYR A 235 -14.43 14.07 -11.31
CA TYR A 235 -15.62 13.67 -10.57
C TYR A 235 -16.85 14.02 -11.38
N LEU A 236 -17.68 13.03 -11.66
CA LEU A 236 -18.77 13.14 -12.61
C LEU A 236 -20.11 12.81 -11.96
N ASN A 237 -21.07 13.73 -12.07
CA ASN A 237 -22.49 13.42 -11.92
C ASN A 237 -23.10 13.28 -13.32
N VAL A 238 -23.97 12.29 -13.52
CA VAL A 238 -24.63 12.05 -14.81
C VAL A 238 -26.14 12.01 -14.59
N HIS A 239 -26.88 12.95 -15.20
CA HIS A 239 -28.33 12.96 -15.17
C HIS A 239 -28.88 12.67 -16.57
N ILE A 240 -29.65 11.59 -16.72
CA ILE A 240 -30.24 11.15 -17.99
C ILE A 240 -31.76 11.26 -17.90
N TYR A 241 -32.35 12.05 -18.79
CA TYR A 241 -33.79 12.26 -18.88
C TYR A 241 -34.33 11.58 -20.14
N GLY A 242 -35.36 10.75 -20.00
CA GLY A 242 -35.99 10.07 -21.12
C GLY A 242 -37.47 9.76 -20.89
N ASN A 243 -38.08 9.15 -21.90
CA ASN A 243 -39.44 8.64 -21.87
C ASN A 243 -39.44 7.16 -22.30
N SER A 244 -40.36 6.36 -21.78
CA SER A 244 -40.55 4.95 -22.13
C SER A 244 -41.96 4.70 -22.63
N THR A 245 -42.08 3.84 -23.65
CA THR A 245 -43.39 3.32 -24.10
C THR A 245 -43.72 1.93 -23.54
N GLY A 246 -42.96 1.46 -22.54
CA GLY A 246 -43.12 0.14 -21.92
C GLY A 246 -43.82 0.19 -20.56
N ASP A 247 -44.14 -0.98 -20.00
CA ASP A 247 -44.75 -1.08 -18.68
C ASP A 247 -43.77 -0.66 -17.57
N SER A 248 -44.26 -0.43 -16.34
CA SER A 248 -43.42 -0.08 -15.17
C SER A 248 -42.22 -1.01 -14.95
N ARG A 249 -42.34 -2.29 -15.32
CA ARG A 249 -41.24 -3.26 -15.27
C ARG A 249 -40.18 -3.04 -16.35
N ASP A 250 -40.56 -2.59 -17.54
CA ASP A 250 -39.64 -2.23 -18.61
C ASP A 250 -38.90 -0.93 -18.29
N ILE A 251 -39.55 0.01 -17.60
CA ILE A 251 -38.92 1.22 -17.05
C ILE A 251 -37.81 0.85 -16.06
N GLU A 252 -38.09 0.01 -15.06
CA GLU A 252 -37.07 -0.44 -14.08
C GLU A 252 -35.89 -1.17 -14.76
N VAL A 253 -36.18 -2.00 -15.79
CA VAL A 253 -35.14 -2.68 -16.58
C VAL A 253 -34.33 -1.67 -17.41
N ALA A 254 -34.96 -0.63 -17.96
CA ALA A 254 -34.30 0.45 -18.67
C ALA A 254 -33.36 1.25 -17.75
N GLU A 255 -33.84 1.67 -16.58
CA GLU A 255 -33.05 2.37 -15.55
C GLU A 255 -31.82 1.56 -15.16
N ARG A 256 -31.99 0.30 -14.73
CA ARG A 256 -30.89 -0.59 -14.33
C ARG A 256 -29.86 -0.78 -15.46
N ARG A 257 -30.32 -0.87 -16.72
CA ARG A 257 -29.44 -1.03 -17.87
C ARG A 257 -28.71 0.26 -18.24
N MET A 258 -29.34 1.43 -18.05
CA MET A 258 -28.70 2.73 -18.24
C MET A 258 -27.69 3.05 -17.12
N LEU A 259 -27.98 2.70 -15.85
CA LEU A 259 -27.00 2.78 -14.74
C LEU A 259 -25.72 1.99 -15.06
N HIS A 260 -25.91 0.77 -15.58
CA HIS A 260 -24.79 -0.06 -16.03
C HIS A 260 -24.08 0.54 -17.26
N ALA A 261 -24.80 1.14 -18.20
CA ALA A 261 -24.20 1.80 -19.36
C ALA A 261 -23.30 2.99 -18.95
N VAL A 262 -23.75 3.85 -18.04
CA VAL A 262 -22.95 4.94 -17.45
C VAL A 262 -21.63 4.41 -16.89
N SER A 263 -21.69 3.38 -16.04
CA SER A 263 -20.48 2.76 -15.47
C SER A 263 -19.58 2.11 -16.53
N LYS A 264 -20.15 1.47 -17.55
CA LYS A 264 -19.43 0.74 -18.62
C LYS A 264 -18.71 1.67 -19.59
N TYR A 265 -19.32 2.79 -19.94
CA TYR A 265 -18.81 3.70 -20.98
C TYR A 265 -18.02 4.89 -20.42
N ALA A 266 -18.11 5.21 -19.12
CA ALA A 266 -17.32 6.28 -18.49
C ALA A 266 -15.82 6.27 -18.84
N PRO A 267 -15.11 5.11 -18.95
CA PRO A 267 -13.69 5.06 -19.37
C PRO A 267 -13.38 5.66 -20.75
N VAL A 268 -14.38 6.01 -21.57
CA VAL A 268 -14.21 6.87 -22.77
C VAL A 268 -13.49 8.17 -22.41
N LEU A 269 -13.85 8.82 -21.29
CA LEU A 269 -13.25 10.08 -20.85
C LEU A 269 -11.73 9.96 -20.57
N LEU A 270 -11.28 8.80 -20.09
CA LEU A 270 -9.86 8.52 -19.89
C LEU A 270 -9.11 8.34 -21.22
N ARG A 271 -9.78 7.89 -22.29
CA ARG A 271 -9.15 7.69 -23.62
C ARG A 271 -9.09 8.98 -24.43
N GLU A 272 -10.15 9.79 -24.37
CA GLU A 272 -10.30 11.00 -25.19
C GLU A 272 -9.73 12.26 -24.52
N ALA A 273 -9.56 12.26 -23.20
CA ALA A 273 -9.08 13.42 -22.44
C ALA A 273 -8.04 13.07 -21.35
N GLU A 274 -7.45 11.87 -21.38
CA GLU A 274 -6.40 11.38 -20.46
C GLU A 274 -6.74 11.49 -18.95
N THR A 275 -8.01 11.74 -18.62
CA THR A 275 -8.44 12.08 -17.26
C THR A 275 -9.33 10.98 -16.68
N LYS A 276 -9.01 10.50 -15.48
CA LYS A 276 -9.68 9.33 -14.90
C LYS A 276 -11.08 9.70 -14.37
N PRO A 277 -12.17 9.12 -14.89
CA PRO A 277 -13.52 9.40 -14.40
C PRO A 277 -13.79 8.69 -13.07
N ILE A 278 -14.37 9.43 -12.12
CA ILE A 278 -14.95 8.93 -10.87
C ILE A 278 -16.41 9.37 -10.87
N ILE A 279 -17.32 8.43 -11.11
CA ILE A 279 -18.75 8.66 -11.01
C ILE A 279 -19.09 8.91 -9.53
N ARG A 280 -19.64 10.09 -9.22
CA ARG A 280 -20.14 10.47 -7.88
C ARG A 280 -21.64 10.21 -7.75
N ASP A 281 -22.42 10.64 -8.73
CA ASP A 281 -23.87 10.46 -8.78
C ASP A 281 -24.36 10.04 -10.19
N VAL A 282 -25.47 9.31 -10.24
CA VAL A 282 -26.15 8.95 -11.49
C VAL A 282 -27.67 9.01 -11.28
N GLY A 283 -28.30 10.07 -11.78
CA GLY A 283 -29.75 10.15 -11.89
C GLY A 283 -30.22 9.66 -13.26
N ILE A 284 -31.16 8.72 -13.30
CA ILE A 284 -31.90 8.39 -14.52
C ILE A 284 -33.37 8.62 -14.22
N ILE A 285 -34.00 9.51 -14.99
CA ILE A 285 -35.39 9.94 -14.81
C ILE A 285 -36.12 9.59 -16.10
N ILE A 286 -37.05 8.65 -16.01
CA ILE A 286 -37.86 8.18 -17.12
C ILE A 286 -39.33 8.49 -16.83
N ASP A 287 -40.02 9.13 -17.77
CA ASP A 287 -41.45 9.52 -17.70
C ASP A 287 -41.84 10.37 -16.48
N GLY A 288 -40.89 11.16 -15.95
CA GLY A 288 -41.17 12.19 -14.93
C GLY A 288 -41.46 11.66 -13.52
N GLN A 289 -41.29 10.36 -13.26
CA GLN A 289 -41.31 9.84 -11.89
C GLN A 289 -39.95 10.03 -11.24
N GLU A 290 -39.83 11.03 -10.35
CA GLU A 290 -38.75 11.09 -9.37
C GLU A 290 -38.92 9.97 -8.34
N LEU A 291 -38.40 8.78 -8.63
CA LEU A 291 -37.75 8.02 -7.58
C LEU A 291 -36.50 8.81 -7.21
N LYS A 292 -36.62 9.61 -6.13
CA LYS A 292 -35.51 10.37 -5.56
C LYS A 292 -34.25 9.50 -5.55
N PRO A 293 -33.07 10.05 -5.91
CA PRO A 293 -31.82 9.31 -5.83
C PRO A 293 -31.74 8.58 -4.50
N GLN A 294 -31.19 7.37 -4.50
CA GLN A 294 -30.67 6.82 -3.26
C GLN A 294 -29.61 7.81 -2.79
N GLU A 295 -30.02 8.68 -1.88
CA GLU A 295 -29.09 9.49 -1.10
C GLU A 295 -28.04 8.50 -0.62
N ILE A 296 -26.80 8.70 -1.06
CA ILE A 296 -25.67 8.00 -0.48
C ILE A 296 -25.51 8.65 0.90
N VAL A 297 -26.43 8.28 1.81
CA VAL A 297 -26.25 8.37 3.25
C VAL A 297 -24.83 7.91 3.47
N ASP A 298 -23.97 8.76 4.02
CA ASP A 298 -22.54 8.50 4.19
C ASP A 298 -22.37 7.13 4.87
N ARG A 299 -22.23 6.05 4.09
CA ARG A 299 -22.27 4.68 4.62
C ARG A 299 -21.03 4.32 5.43
N ASP A 300 -20.09 5.27 5.48
CA ASP A 300 -18.85 5.24 6.23
C ASP A 300 -18.88 6.18 7.46
N LYS A 301 -20.06 6.72 7.85
CA LYS A 301 -20.25 7.38 9.15
C LYS A 301 -19.98 6.40 10.28
N LYS A 302 -18.81 6.55 10.91
CA LYS A 302 -18.49 5.92 12.19
C LYS A 302 -19.36 6.53 13.28
N LYS A 303 -20.14 5.67 13.93
CA LYS A 303 -20.83 5.96 15.17
C LYS A 303 -19.92 5.60 16.33
N THR A 304 -19.70 6.55 17.24
CA THR A 304 -18.99 6.30 18.51
C THR A 304 -19.94 6.59 19.66
N GLY A 305 -20.03 5.68 20.63
CA GLY A 305 -20.94 5.83 21.75
C GLY A 305 -20.84 4.75 22.81
N ASN A 306 -21.57 4.93 23.90
CA ASN A 306 -21.61 3.97 25.00
C ASN A 306 -22.62 2.86 24.73
N VAL A 307 -22.20 1.61 24.95
CA VAL A 307 -23.01 0.40 24.75
C VAL A 307 -23.78 0.04 26.01
N THR A 308 -23.27 0.43 27.18
CA THR A 308 -23.88 0.27 28.51
C THR A 308 -24.30 1.63 29.08
N LYS A 309 -25.38 1.66 29.87
CA LYS A 309 -25.83 2.90 30.54
C LYS A 309 -24.76 3.46 31.49
N ASP A 310 -23.95 2.59 32.07
CA ASP A 310 -22.91 2.91 33.05
C ASP A 310 -21.60 3.42 32.41
N GLY A 311 -21.56 3.62 31.08
CA GLY A 311 -20.39 4.15 30.37
C GLY A 311 -19.16 3.22 30.27
N LYS A 312 -19.13 2.11 31.02
CA LYS A 312 -18.04 1.12 31.02
C LYS A 312 -17.64 0.62 29.63
N ILE A 313 -18.61 0.27 28.79
CA ILE A 313 -18.37 -0.24 27.43
C ILE A 313 -18.62 0.88 26.43
N SER A 314 -17.60 1.22 25.65
CA SER A 314 -17.65 2.15 24.52
C SER A 314 -17.30 1.46 23.21
N LEU A 315 -17.95 1.87 22.13
CA LEU A 315 -17.86 1.25 20.82
C LEU A 315 -17.71 2.35 19.76
N SER A 316 -16.79 2.15 18.81
CA SER A 316 -16.68 2.92 17.57
C SER A 316 -16.77 1.97 16.37
N VAL A 317 -17.81 2.11 15.56
CA VAL A 317 -18.05 1.26 14.39
C VAL A 317 -18.98 1.97 13.39
N LEU A 318 -19.00 1.52 12.13
CA LEU A 318 -19.98 1.95 11.14
C LEU A 318 -21.43 1.78 11.66
N GLU A 319 -22.28 2.77 11.39
CA GLU A 319 -23.65 2.79 11.92
C GLU A 319 -24.50 1.61 11.44
N ASP A 320 -24.26 1.08 10.24
CA ASP A 320 -24.99 -0.05 9.65
C ASP A 320 -24.84 -1.36 10.45
N VAL A 321 -23.68 -1.59 11.07
CA VAL A 321 -23.39 -2.78 11.86
C VAL A 321 -23.38 -2.54 13.37
N TRP A 322 -23.69 -1.33 13.82
CA TRP A 322 -23.75 -0.95 15.24
C TRP A 322 -24.53 -1.93 16.13
N PRO A 323 -25.74 -2.41 15.76
CA PRO A 323 -26.50 -3.33 16.62
C PRO A 323 -25.74 -4.62 16.91
N TYR A 324 -25.11 -5.21 15.89
CA TYR A 324 -24.38 -6.48 15.99
C TYR A 324 -23.13 -6.37 16.88
N PHE A 325 -22.31 -5.33 16.64
CA PHE A 325 -21.11 -5.12 17.44
C PHE A 325 -21.42 -4.62 18.86
N SER A 326 -22.56 -3.95 19.09
CA SER A 326 -23.02 -3.60 20.43
C SER A 326 -23.45 -4.83 21.25
N ALA A 327 -24.05 -5.84 20.61
CA ALA A 327 -24.35 -7.11 21.26
C ALA A 327 -23.06 -7.90 21.56
N TYR A 328 -22.17 -8.01 20.57
CA TYR A 328 -20.84 -8.63 20.70
C TYR A 328 -20.04 -8.06 21.89
N ALA A 329 -19.94 -6.73 21.99
CA ALA A 329 -19.18 -6.07 23.04
C ALA A 329 -19.73 -6.38 24.44
N ARG A 330 -21.06 -6.45 24.61
CA ARG A 330 -21.70 -6.86 25.88
C ARG A 330 -21.38 -8.31 26.22
N THR A 331 -21.54 -9.23 25.28
CA THR A 331 -21.28 -10.67 25.51
C THR A 331 -19.82 -10.93 25.87
N VAL A 332 -18.88 -10.30 25.15
CA VAL A 332 -17.44 -10.44 25.43
C VAL A 332 -17.08 -9.91 26.81
N VAL A 333 -17.56 -8.71 27.19
CA VAL A 333 -17.27 -8.12 28.50
C VAL A 333 -17.88 -8.96 29.63
N ALA A 334 -19.12 -9.43 29.48
CA ALA A 334 -19.76 -10.32 30.45
C ALA A 334 -19.03 -11.66 30.60
N GLU A 335 -18.46 -12.22 29.52
CA GLU A 335 -17.65 -13.44 29.63
C GLU A 335 -16.33 -13.17 30.37
N ILE A 336 -15.62 -12.07 30.06
CA ILE A 336 -14.37 -11.69 30.75
C ILE A 336 -14.61 -11.46 32.25
N GLU A 337 -15.70 -10.78 32.62
CA GLU A 337 -16.10 -10.60 34.02
C GLU A 337 -16.46 -11.93 34.70
N SER A 338 -17.03 -12.90 33.98
CA SER A 338 -17.36 -14.22 34.54
C SER A 338 -16.13 -15.08 34.89
N VAL A 339 -14.97 -14.80 34.28
CA VAL A 339 -13.68 -15.44 34.64
C VAL A 339 -12.96 -14.69 35.78
N GLY A 340 -13.61 -13.70 36.40
CA GLY A 340 -13.09 -12.98 37.58
C GLY A 340 -12.20 -11.78 37.27
N ILE A 341 -12.14 -11.33 36.01
CA ILE A 341 -11.42 -10.11 35.60
C ILE A 341 -12.42 -8.97 35.59
N LYS A 342 -12.33 -8.04 36.55
CA LYS A 342 -13.23 -6.88 36.58
C LYS A 342 -12.81 -5.86 35.55
N ILE A 343 -13.76 -5.38 34.75
CA ILE A 343 -13.53 -4.36 33.73
C ILE A 343 -14.05 -3.01 34.24
N ASP A 344 -13.15 -2.03 34.30
CA ASP A 344 -13.51 -0.63 34.60
C ASP A 344 -13.90 0.11 33.33
N LYS A 345 -13.15 -0.11 32.24
CA LYS A 345 -13.41 0.50 30.94
C LYS A 345 -13.00 -0.42 29.79
N ALA A 346 -13.87 -0.55 28.80
CA ALA A 346 -13.61 -1.22 27.53
C ALA A 346 -13.89 -0.29 26.36
N HIS A 347 -12.96 -0.21 25.40
CA HIS A 347 -13.13 0.53 24.16
C HIS A 347 -12.88 -0.38 22.95
N PHE A 348 -13.94 -0.61 22.16
CA PHE A 348 -13.88 -1.39 20.92
C PHE A 348 -13.85 -0.43 19.72
N ASP A 349 -12.71 -0.29 19.04
CA ASP A 349 -12.60 0.40 17.73
C ASP A 349 -12.58 -0.64 16.61
N ILE A 350 -13.68 -0.71 15.87
CA ILE A 350 -13.83 -1.60 14.71
C ILE A 350 -13.56 -0.81 13.44
N ARG A 351 -12.62 -1.31 12.64
CA ARG A 351 -12.21 -0.76 11.35
C ARG A 351 -12.61 -1.69 10.21
N GLY A 352 -12.66 -1.15 9.00
CA GLY A 352 -13.05 -1.90 7.80
C GLY A 352 -14.56 -1.98 7.57
N ARG A 353 -14.96 -2.77 6.57
CA ARG A 353 -16.35 -2.83 6.06
C ARG A 353 -16.69 -4.15 5.37
N LYS A 354 -15.83 -4.63 4.46
CA LYS A 354 -15.92 -5.98 3.87
C LYS A 354 -15.32 -7.02 4.83
N GLU A 355 -14.16 -6.68 5.37
CA GLU A 355 -13.49 -7.35 6.47
C GLU A 355 -13.48 -6.36 7.64
N PHE A 356 -13.62 -6.87 8.87
CA PHE A 356 -13.65 -6.05 10.08
C PHE A 356 -12.46 -6.38 10.98
N GLU A 357 -11.73 -5.35 11.40
CA GLU A 357 -10.63 -5.44 12.35
C GLU A 357 -11.09 -4.91 13.70
N ILE A 358 -11.05 -5.76 14.73
CA ILE A 358 -11.37 -5.40 16.11
C ILE A 358 -10.08 -4.99 16.81
N ASN A 359 -10.05 -3.75 17.29
CA ASN A 359 -9.07 -3.26 18.24
C ASN A 359 -9.77 -3.06 19.59
N LEU A 360 -9.17 -3.57 20.66
CA LEU A 360 -9.72 -3.47 22.01
C LEU A 360 -8.69 -2.85 22.96
N SER A 361 -9.07 -1.76 23.62
CA SER A 361 -8.34 -1.23 24.78
C SER A 361 -9.18 -1.48 26.05
N LEU A 362 -8.57 -2.13 27.04
CA LEU A 362 -9.20 -2.57 28.29
C LEU A 362 -8.45 -2.01 29.50
N VAL A 363 -9.20 -1.49 30.47
CA VAL A 363 -8.72 -1.19 31.83
C VAL A 363 -9.35 -2.21 32.79
N VAL A 364 -8.53 -2.97 33.50
CA VAL A 364 -8.95 -4.10 34.33
C VAL A 364 -8.38 -4.06 35.75
N GLU A 365 -9.22 -4.38 36.75
CA GLU A 365 -8.77 -4.75 38.10
C GLU A 365 -8.59 -6.28 38.15
N THR A 366 -7.36 -6.76 38.30
CA THR A 366 -7.07 -8.20 38.45
C THR A 366 -5.73 -8.46 39.15
N GLY A 367 -5.64 -9.56 39.89
CA GLY A 367 -4.39 -10.07 40.47
C GLY A 367 -3.60 -10.98 39.52
N MET A 368 -4.06 -11.18 38.30
CA MET A 368 -3.41 -12.03 37.30
C MET A 368 -2.33 -11.27 36.51
N ALA A 369 -1.29 -11.98 36.07
CA ALA A 369 -0.27 -11.41 35.19
C ALA A 369 -0.87 -10.92 33.85
N ARG A 370 -0.40 -9.77 33.36
CA ARG A 370 -0.88 -9.08 32.14
C ARG A 370 -0.97 -10.01 30.93
N ASP A 371 0.04 -10.85 30.71
CA ASP A 371 0.10 -11.79 29.58
C ASP A 371 -0.99 -12.87 29.65
N SER A 372 -1.30 -13.37 30.85
CA SER A 372 -2.36 -14.35 31.06
C SER A 372 -3.73 -13.76 30.78
N VAL A 373 -3.96 -12.52 31.23
CA VAL A 373 -5.18 -11.75 30.92
C VAL A 373 -5.31 -11.51 29.42
N GLN A 374 -4.24 -11.03 28.77
CA GLN A 374 -4.26 -10.72 27.33
C GLN A 374 -4.52 -11.97 26.47
N ARG A 375 -3.93 -13.13 26.81
CA ARG A 375 -4.22 -14.41 26.14
C ARG A 375 -5.68 -14.81 26.29
N MET A 376 -6.20 -14.78 27.51
CA MET A 376 -7.58 -15.16 27.82
C MET A 376 -8.60 -14.26 27.10
N VAL A 377 -8.40 -12.93 27.14
CA VAL A 377 -9.20 -11.96 26.39
C VAL A 377 -9.11 -12.22 24.88
N LYS A 378 -7.92 -12.52 24.35
CA LYS A 378 -7.72 -12.85 22.93
C LYS A 378 -8.48 -14.09 22.49
N ASP A 379 -8.54 -15.13 23.32
CA ASP A 379 -9.27 -16.36 23.02
C ASP A 379 -10.79 -16.15 23.04
N ILE A 380 -11.30 -15.39 24.02
CA ILE A 380 -12.72 -14.99 24.09
C ILE A 380 -13.10 -14.16 22.85
N LEU A 381 -12.34 -13.10 22.53
CA LEU A 381 -12.58 -12.25 21.37
C LEU A 381 -12.61 -13.05 20.06
N ASN A 382 -11.62 -13.93 19.85
CA ASN A 382 -11.51 -14.74 18.63
C ASN A 382 -12.64 -15.76 18.48
N ARG A 383 -13.18 -16.28 19.59
CA ARG A 383 -14.33 -17.19 19.56
C ARG A 383 -15.58 -16.46 19.08
N HIS A 384 -15.95 -15.37 19.78
CA HIS A 384 -17.11 -14.55 19.42
C HIS A 384 -16.96 -13.90 18.04
N ALA A 385 -15.74 -13.52 17.62
CA ALA A 385 -15.52 -12.89 16.31
C ALA A 385 -15.78 -13.88 15.16
N LYS A 386 -15.45 -15.17 15.35
CA LYS A 386 -15.78 -16.24 14.38
C LYS A 386 -17.28 -16.51 14.32
N GLU A 387 -17.98 -16.46 15.45
CA GLU A 387 -19.44 -16.64 15.51
C GLU A 387 -20.18 -15.46 14.85
N LEU A 388 -19.76 -14.23 15.16
CA LEU A 388 -20.26 -13.02 14.52
C LEU A 388 -19.96 -12.99 13.02
N GLY A 389 -18.74 -13.36 12.60
CA GLY A 389 -18.35 -13.44 11.19
C GLY A 389 -19.16 -14.45 10.38
N ARG A 390 -19.46 -15.62 10.96
CA ARG A 390 -20.40 -16.60 10.38
C ARG A 390 -21.81 -16.01 10.20
N SER A 391 -22.28 -15.26 11.19
CA SER A 391 -23.62 -14.66 11.20
C SER A 391 -23.76 -13.52 10.18
N LEU A 392 -22.73 -12.67 10.06
CA LEU A 392 -22.68 -11.55 9.11
C LEU A 392 -22.20 -11.95 7.70
N LYS A 393 -21.71 -13.18 7.50
CA LYS A 393 -21.01 -13.64 6.29
C LYS A 393 -19.84 -12.73 5.90
N ARG A 394 -19.11 -12.19 6.88
CA ARG A 394 -17.95 -11.30 6.71
C ARG A 394 -16.76 -11.82 7.51
N TYR A 395 -15.55 -11.52 7.06
CA TYR A 395 -14.34 -11.87 7.79
C TYR A 395 -14.13 -10.87 8.94
N ILE A 396 -13.80 -11.37 10.14
CA ILE A 396 -13.57 -10.55 11.33
C ILE A 396 -12.30 -11.03 12.01
N THR A 397 -11.35 -10.13 12.22
CA THR A 397 -10.05 -10.39 12.84
C THR A 397 -9.86 -9.55 14.10
N VAL A 398 -9.16 -10.12 15.07
CA VAL A 398 -8.75 -9.39 16.29
C VAL A 398 -7.31 -8.96 16.10
N HIS A 399 -7.07 -7.65 15.97
CA HIS A 399 -5.76 -7.11 15.63
C HIS A 399 -4.96 -6.74 16.88
N ASN A 400 -5.32 -5.64 17.53
CA ASN A 400 -4.67 -5.17 18.76
C ASN A 400 -5.55 -5.40 20.00
N ILE A 401 -4.90 -5.77 21.12
CA ILE A 401 -5.53 -5.92 22.44
C ILE A 401 -4.60 -5.25 23.47
N GLU A 402 -4.94 -4.03 23.86
CA GLU A 402 -4.27 -3.29 24.90
C GLU A 402 -4.94 -3.58 26.25
N VAL A 403 -4.16 -4.00 27.23
CA VAL A 403 -4.64 -4.28 28.60
C VAL A 403 -3.86 -3.40 29.57
N GLU A 404 -4.53 -2.54 30.30
CA GLU A 404 -4.00 -1.76 31.41
C GLU A 404 -4.52 -2.35 32.72
N THR A 405 -3.62 -2.72 33.62
CA THR A 405 -3.96 -3.31 34.92
C THR A 405 -3.89 -2.25 36.02
N VAL A 406 -5.01 -1.96 36.67
CA VAL A 406 -5.05 -1.06 37.82
C VAL A 406 -4.96 -1.89 39.10
N SER A 407 -3.85 -1.76 39.83
CA SER A 407 -3.61 -2.47 41.07
C SER A 407 -4.31 -1.78 42.25
N LYS A 408 -5.40 -2.38 42.74
CA LYS A 408 -6.08 -1.94 43.96
C LYS A 408 -5.18 -2.18 45.17
N ALA A 409 -4.96 -1.16 46.00
CA ALA A 409 -4.17 -1.27 47.22
C ALA A 409 -4.72 -2.38 48.14
N SER A 410 -3.85 -3.30 48.56
CA SER A 410 -4.24 -4.47 49.34
C SER A 410 -4.66 -4.10 50.75
N VAL A 411 -5.92 -4.35 51.10
CA VAL A 411 -6.33 -4.51 52.50
C VAL A 411 -6.15 -5.98 52.87
N SER A 412 -5.27 -6.25 53.83
CA SER A 412 -4.95 -7.57 54.35
C SER A 412 -6.15 -8.27 55.01
N GLY A 413 -6.40 -9.55 54.72
CA GLY A 413 -7.36 -10.32 55.52
C GLY A 413 -7.91 -11.61 54.92
N SER A 414 -7.10 -12.66 54.82
CA SER A 414 -7.42 -14.04 55.29
C SER A 414 -6.45 -15.07 54.70
N ALA A 415 -5.96 -15.97 55.53
CA ALA A 415 -5.06 -17.05 55.12
C ALA A 415 -5.88 -18.27 54.65
N ALA A 416 -5.53 -18.81 53.50
CA ALA A 416 -5.92 -20.15 53.08
C ALA A 416 -4.64 -20.98 52.89
N ALA A 417 -4.51 -22.09 53.61
CA ALA A 417 -3.31 -22.92 53.59
C ALA A 417 -3.20 -23.72 52.28
N PRO A 418 -1.99 -23.83 51.67
CA PRO A 418 -1.77 -24.75 50.56
C PRO A 418 -1.62 -26.19 51.08
N VAL A 419 -2.30 -27.11 50.41
CA VAL A 419 -2.24 -28.56 50.66
C VAL A 419 -0.88 -29.10 50.19
N ALA A 420 -0.25 -29.93 51.01
CA ALA A 420 1.01 -30.60 50.64
C ALA A 420 0.76 -31.68 49.58
N VAL A 421 1.63 -31.73 48.56
CA VAL A 421 1.68 -32.82 47.58
C VAL A 421 3.09 -33.39 47.59
N GLU A 422 3.21 -34.67 47.96
CA GLU A 422 4.47 -35.39 48.07
C GLU A 422 5.12 -35.62 46.70
N THR A 423 6.42 -35.29 46.56
CA THR A 423 7.23 -35.78 45.43
C THR A 423 8.68 -36.10 45.84
N SER A 424 9.00 -37.41 45.79
CA SER A 424 10.34 -38.00 45.59
C SER A 424 11.57 -37.32 46.23
N GLY A 425 11.99 -37.80 47.41
CA GLY A 425 13.17 -37.30 48.14
C GLY A 425 14.51 -37.33 47.40
N LYS A 426 14.65 -38.12 46.32
CA LYS A 426 15.88 -38.13 45.51
C LYS A 426 16.07 -36.86 44.68
N ALA A 427 15.00 -36.18 44.28
CA ALA A 427 15.10 -34.89 43.58
C ALA A 427 15.56 -33.78 44.55
N ALA A 428 15.03 -33.78 45.78
CA ALA A 428 15.44 -32.85 46.83
C ALA A 428 16.92 -33.04 47.22
N GLU A 429 17.41 -34.27 47.35
CA GLU A 429 18.84 -34.53 47.60
C GLU A 429 19.75 -34.05 46.47
N ILE A 430 19.34 -34.18 45.20
CA ILE A 430 20.12 -33.69 44.05
C ILE A 430 20.15 -32.16 44.04
N ILE A 431 19.03 -31.49 44.33
CA ILE A 431 18.97 -30.03 44.44
C ILE A 431 19.85 -29.54 45.60
N ALA A 432 19.75 -30.16 46.78
CA ALA A 432 20.57 -29.80 47.94
C ALA A 432 22.08 -30.01 47.70
N LYS A 433 22.48 -31.12 47.05
CA LYS A 433 23.88 -31.36 46.67
C LYS A 433 24.38 -30.38 45.61
N LYS A 434 23.52 -29.97 44.66
CA LYS A 434 23.85 -28.94 43.67
C LYS A 434 24.04 -27.57 44.32
N GLU A 435 23.19 -27.20 45.28
CA GLU A 435 23.29 -25.93 46.00
C GLU A 435 24.53 -25.88 46.91
N LEU A 436 24.94 -27.01 47.49
CA LEU A 436 26.21 -27.14 48.21
C LEU A 436 27.42 -27.01 47.28
N LEU A 437 27.41 -27.67 46.12
CA LEU A 437 28.46 -27.53 45.10
C LEU A 437 28.55 -26.11 44.55
N GLU A 438 27.42 -25.43 44.34
CA GLU A 438 27.39 -24.02 43.91
C GLU A 438 28.02 -23.10 44.97
N LYS A 439 27.77 -23.35 46.26
CA LYS A 439 28.41 -22.60 47.37
C LYS A 439 29.89 -22.92 47.55
N GLU A 440 30.33 -24.17 47.36
CA GLU A 440 31.76 -24.53 47.36
C GLU A 440 32.49 -23.89 46.17
N VAL A 441 31.90 -23.92 44.97
CA VAL A 441 32.47 -23.25 43.79
C VAL A 441 32.52 -21.73 43.99
N GLU A 442 31.49 -21.11 44.57
CA GLU A 442 31.50 -19.68 44.88
C GLU A 442 32.56 -19.31 45.94
N GLN A 443 32.79 -20.18 46.95
CA GLN A 443 33.88 -20.00 47.91
C GLN A 443 35.26 -20.17 47.27
N LEU A 444 35.45 -21.16 46.39
CA LEU A 444 36.72 -21.36 45.68
C LEU A 444 37.03 -20.20 44.72
N LEU A 445 36.03 -19.66 44.05
CA LEU A 445 36.18 -18.46 43.19
C LEU A 445 36.53 -17.21 44.02
N LYS A 446 35.90 -17.02 45.18
CA LYS A 446 36.22 -15.92 46.12
C LYS A 446 37.61 -16.07 46.76
N GLN A 447 38.05 -17.28 47.07
CA GLN A 447 39.40 -17.54 47.60
C GLN A 447 40.50 -17.38 46.54
N ALA A 448 40.19 -17.56 45.26
CA ALA A 448 41.12 -17.30 44.16
C ALA A 448 41.34 -15.80 43.86
N GLY A 449 40.44 -14.92 44.32
CA GLY A 449 40.57 -13.47 44.17
C GLY A 449 40.38 -12.96 42.74
N ILE A 450 39.43 -13.54 41.98
CA ILE A 450 39.21 -13.22 40.56
C ILE A 450 37.73 -12.88 40.30
N ASP A 451 37.32 -11.65 40.61
CA ASP A 451 35.95 -11.17 40.33
C ASP A 451 35.68 -10.98 38.82
N GLU A 452 36.72 -10.83 37.99
CA GLU A 452 36.62 -10.58 36.54
C GLU A 452 36.20 -11.80 35.70
N LEU A 453 36.31 -13.03 36.24
CA LEU A 453 35.93 -14.25 35.51
C LEU A 453 34.42 -14.53 35.52
N SER A 454 33.62 -13.85 36.34
CA SER A 454 32.17 -14.01 36.36
C SER A 454 31.52 -13.56 35.04
N ALA A 455 31.86 -12.37 34.55
CA ALA A 455 31.45 -11.86 33.25
C ALA A 455 31.95 -12.74 32.09
N LEU A 456 33.24 -13.11 32.12
CA LEU A 456 33.84 -13.97 31.10
C LEU A 456 33.26 -15.39 31.09
N THR A 457 32.84 -15.94 32.23
CA THR A 457 32.18 -17.26 32.27
C THR A 457 30.72 -17.19 31.82
N GLU A 458 29.99 -16.11 32.08
CA GLU A 458 28.67 -15.91 31.45
C GLU A 458 28.77 -15.71 29.93
N GLU A 459 29.74 -14.93 29.44
CA GLU A 459 29.96 -14.73 28.02
C GLU A 459 30.44 -16.02 27.34
N LYS A 460 31.42 -16.73 27.90
CA LYS A 460 31.85 -18.06 27.39
C LYS A 460 30.73 -19.09 27.45
N LYS A 461 29.86 -19.03 28.46
CA LYS A 461 28.69 -19.90 28.55
C LYS A 461 27.68 -19.58 27.46
N LYS A 462 27.31 -18.30 27.25
CA LYS A 462 26.45 -17.87 26.14
C LYS A 462 27.05 -18.23 24.77
N GLU A 463 28.34 -18.00 24.57
CA GLU A 463 29.09 -18.35 23.35
C GLU A 463 29.06 -19.88 23.10
N SER A 464 29.25 -20.69 24.15
CA SER A 464 29.16 -22.15 24.05
C SER A 464 27.73 -22.67 23.84
N GLU A 465 26.72 -22.07 24.48
CA GLU A 465 25.30 -22.39 24.28
C GLU A 465 24.85 -22.02 22.87
N GLU A 466 25.23 -20.85 22.34
CA GLU A 466 24.99 -20.47 20.95
C GLU A 466 25.69 -21.40 19.95
N THR A 467 26.92 -21.83 20.23
CA THR A 467 27.68 -22.74 19.35
C THR A 467 27.06 -24.15 19.36
N MET A 468 26.62 -24.64 20.54
CA MET A 468 25.86 -25.89 20.70
C MET A 468 24.49 -25.82 19.99
N LEU A 469 23.83 -24.67 20.00
CA LEU A 469 22.56 -24.48 19.29
C LEU A 469 22.78 -24.42 17.76
N LYS A 470 23.74 -23.61 17.28
CA LYS A 470 24.09 -23.51 15.85
C LYS A 470 24.44 -24.88 15.25
N SER A 471 25.27 -25.68 15.94
CA SER A 471 25.66 -27.03 15.49
C SER A 471 24.52 -28.04 15.41
N ARG A 472 23.38 -27.81 16.07
CA ARG A 472 22.16 -28.63 15.92
C ARG A 472 21.18 -28.04 14.92
N ILE A 473 21.12 -26.71 14.81
CA ILE A 473 20.19 -25.99 13.94
C ILE A 473 20.58 -26.14 12.46
N GLU A 474 21.86 -26.00 12.10
CA GLU A 474 22.29 -26.09 10.71
C GLU A 474 21.97 -27.47 10.07
N PRO A 475 22.31 -28.63 10.68
CA PRO A 475 21.92 -29.94 10.16
C PRO A 475 20.39 -30.15 10.10
N ALA A 476 19.64 -29.58 11.05
CA ALA A 476 18.19 -29.66 11.06
C ALA A 476 17.57 -28.85 9.90
N VAL A 477 18.07 -27.65 9.64
CA VAL A 477 17.61 -26.78 8.53
C VAL A 477 17.98 -27.37 7.17
N GLU A 478 19.17 -27.97 7.03
CA GLU A 478 19.56 -28.66 5.80
C GLU A 478 18.71 -29.91 5.56
N THR A 479 18.48 -30.73 6.59
CA THR A 479 17.58 -31.90 6.50
C THR A 479 16.14 -31.48 6.19
N LEU A 480 15.66 -30.37 6.77
CA LEU A 480 14.37 -29.78 6.46
C LEU A 480 14.27 -29.40 4.98
N LYS A 481 15.25 -28.66 4.46
CA LYS A 481 15.33 -28.27 3.05
C LYS A 481 15.31 -29.48 2.13
N ASN A 482 16.11 -30.51 2.44
CA ASN A 482 16.23 -31.71 1.62
C ASN A 482 14.96 -32.57 1.63
N ARG A 483 14.32 -32.77 2.78
CA ARG A 483 13.04 -33.51 2.87
C ARG A 483 11.88 -32.77 2.22
N ILE A 484 11.77 -31.45 2.43
CA ILE A 484 10.76 -30.63 1.73
C ILE A 484 10.98 -30.72 0.21
N HIS A 485 12.22 -30.60 -0.26
CA HIS A 485 12.53 -30.72 -1.69
C HIS A 485 12.22 -32.11 -2.27
N ALA A 486 12.37 -33.19 -1.50
CA ALA A 486 11.99 -34.54 -1.92
C ALA A 486 10.46 -34.72 -1.96
N GLU A 487 9.75 -34.35 -0.89
CA GLU A 487 8.30 -34.48 -0.77
C GLU A 487 7.54 -33.60 -1.76
N LEU A 488 8.01 -32.37 -2.02
CA LEU A 488 7.36 -31.47 -2.99
C LEU A 488 7.48 -31.95 -4.45
N LYS A 489 8.45 -32.83 -4.77
CA LYS A 489 8.53 -33.48 -6.09
C LYS A 489 7.51 -34.60 -6.29
N LEU A 490 6.94 -35.13 -5.20
CA LEU A 490 5.95 -36.22 -5.23
C LEU A 490 4.49 -35.69 -5.32
N VAL A 491 4.29 -34.37 -5.34
CA VAL A 491 2.96 -33.76 -5.44
C VAL A 491 2.40 -34.00 -6.85
N PRO A 492 1.26 -34.70 -7.00
CA PRO A 492 0.75 -35.07 -8.31
C PRO A 492 0.18 -33.88 -9.10
N ARG A 493 0.27 -33.94 -10.43
CA ARG A 493 -0.25 -32.96 -11.40
C ARG A 493 0.44 -31.57 -11.37
N VAL A 494 1.59 -31.46 -10.70
CA VAL A 494 2.44 -30.27 -10.73
C VAL A 494 3.91 -30.65 -10.78
N THR A 495 4.66 -30.02 -11.68
CA THR A 495 6.12 -30.18 -11.71
C THR A 495 6.74 -29.15 -10.76
N PHE A 496 7.35 -29.60 -9.68
CA PHE A 496 8.15 -28.75 -8.79
C PHE A 496 9.32 -28.09 -9.55
N LYS A 497 9.53 -26.78 -9.36
CA LYS A 497 10.61 -26.01 -10.03
C LYS A 497 11.72 -25.60 -9.09
N TRP A 498 11.40 -24.92 -7.99
CA TRP A 498 12.40 -24.45 -7.01
C TRP A 498 11.77 -24.21 -5.64
N LEU A 499 12.63 -24.25 -4.62
CA LEU A 499 12.32 -24.00 -3.20
C LEU A 499 13.35 -23.01 -2.66
N LYS A 500 12.89 -21.89 -2.11
CA LYS A 500 13.68 -20.97 -1.30
C LYS A 500 13.25 -21.15 0.15
N LEU A 501 14.22 -21.39 1.02
CA LEU A 501 14.02 -21.54 2.46
C LEU A 501 14.97 -20.56 3.13
N ASN A 502 14.41 -19.53 3.76
CA ASN A 502 15.15 -18.63 4.65
C ASN A 502 14.83 -19.04 6.09
N HIS A 503 15.78 -18.85 7.01
CA HIS A 503 15.55 -19.12 8.43
C HIS A 503 16.11 -17.97 9.29
N GLU A 504 15.47 -17.74 10.43
CA GLU A 504 15.90 -16.78 11.45
C GLU A 504 15.84 -17.45 12.82
N ILE A 505 16.96 -17.44 13.53
CA ILE A 505 17.06 -18.02 14.88
C ILE A 505 16.69 -16.94 15.90
N ARG A 506 15.72 -17.20 16.77
CA ARG A 506 15.44 -16.35 17.94
C ARG A 506 15.44 -17.21 19.19
N SER A 507 16.44 -16.99 20.04
CA SER A 507 16.70 -17.78 21.25
C SER A 507 16.80 -19.28 20.91
N SER A 508 15.80 -20.10 21.25
CA SER A 508 15.74 -21.55 21.01
C SER A 508 14.78 -21.95 19.88
N THR A 509 14.12 -20.99 19.23
CA THR A 509 13.13 -21.22 18.18
C THR A 509 13.66 -20.77 16.82
N VAL A 510 13.57 -21.66 15.84
CA VAL A 510 13.97 -21.40 14.46
C VAL A 510 12.71 -21.07 13.66
N TYR A 511 12.61 -19.83 13.21
CA TYR A 511 11.55 -19.38 12.32
C TYR A 511 11.96 -19.64 10.87
N VAL A 512 11.06 -20.22 10.08
CA VAL A 512 11.33 -20.60 8.70
C VAL A 512 10.35 -19.90 7.77
N ASP A 513 10.87 -19.25 6.73
CA ASP A 513 10.11 -18.64 5.64
C ASP A 513 10.35 -19.46 4.37
N ILE A 514 9.27 -19.96 3.77
CA ILE A 514 9.31 -20.91 2.66
C ILE A 514 8.59 -20.34 1.45
N GLU A 515 9.30 -20.28 0.32
CA GLU A 515 8.73 -19.97 -0.98
C GLU A 515 8.97 -21.13 -1.93
N ALA A 516 7.92 -21.66 -2.56
CA ALA A 516 8.00 -22.79 -3.47
C ALA A 516 7.27 -22.49 -4.78
N SER A 517 7.88 -22.84 -5.90
CA SER A 517 7.30 -22.64 -7.24
C SER A 517 7.08 -23.96 -7.96
N PHE A 518 5.91 -24.05 -8.59
CA PHE A 518 5.40 -25.21 -9.31
C PHE A 518 4.93 -24.79 -10.70
N LEU A 519 5.05 -25.69 -11.66
CA LEU A 519 4.44 -25.57 -12.98
C LEU A 519 3.25 -26.54 -13.05
N ARG A 520 2.10 -26.07 -13.54
CA ARG A 520 0.91 -26.91 -13.74
C ARG A 520 1.16 -27.94 -14.84
N GLU A 521 0.89 -29.21 -14.58
CA GLU A 521 0.92 -30.24 -15.62
C GLU A 521 -0.43 -30.29 -16.34
N ASN A 522 -0.42 -29.98 -17.63
CA ASN A 522 -1.59 -30.11 -18.50
C ASN A 522 -1.79 -31.58 -18.91
N VAL A 523 -2.18 -32.42 -17.93
CA VAL A 523 -2.54 -33.82 -18.19
C VAL A 523 -3.90 -33.85 -18.87
N GLY A 524 -3.90 -34.11 -20.18
CA GLY A 524 -5.12 -34.34 -20.94
C GLY A 524 -5.87 -35.56 -20.40
N GLY A 525 -7.12 -35.37 -19.99
CA GLY A 525 -7.98 -36.49 -19.58
C GLY A 525 -8.34 -37.37 -20.77
N LEU A 526 -8.63 -38.65 -20.51
CA LEU A 526 -8.97 -39.66 -21.54
C LEU A 526 -10.20 -39.30 -22.42
N PHE A 527 -10.94 -38.25 -22.06
CA PHE A 527 -12.13 -37.74 -22.75
C PHE A 527 -12.07 -36.24 -23.08
N GLY A 528 -10.88 -35.62 -23.09
CA GLY A 528 -10.70 -34.20 -23.42
C GLY A 528 -11.24 -33.19 -22.40
N SER A 529 -11.95 -33.65 -21.37
CA SER A 529 -12.36 -32.82 -20.23
C SER A 529 -11.18 -32.57 -19.29
N PHE A 530 -10.76 -31.31 -19.21
CA PHE A 530 -9.76 -30.85 -18.25
C PHE A 530 -10.33 -30.95 -16.82
N SER A 531 -10.07 -32.08 -16.14
CA SER A 531 -10.32 -32.22 -14.69
C SER A 531 -9.30 -31.41 -13.89
N GLY A 532 -9.38 -30.08 -14.05
CA GLY A 532 -8.54 -29.13 -13.34
C GLY A 532 -8.80 -29.21 -11.85
N VAL A 533 -7.84 -29.77 -11.11
CA VAL A 533 -7.77 -29.56 -9.66
C VAL A 533 -7.60 -28.07 -9.43
N SER A 534 -8.36 -27.49 -8.49
CA SER A 534 -8.25 -26.07 -8.18
C SER A 534 -6.89 -25.76 -7.56
N ASP A 535 -6.34 -24.61 -7.93
CA ASP A 535 -5.04 -24.12 -7.45
C ASP A 535 -5.03 -24.01 -5.91
N GLU A 536 -6.17 -23.70 -5.31
CA GLU A 536 -6.39 -23.72 -3.86
C GLU A 536 -6.16 -25.09 -3.23
N LYS A 537 -6.64 -26.16 -3.86
CA LYS A 537 -6.43 -27.53 -3.36
C LYS A 537 -4.96 -27.92 -3.47
N ILE A 538 -4.31 -27.61 -4.59
CA ILE A 538 -2.87 -27.84 -4.77
C ILE A 538 -2.06 -27.09 -3.70
N LYS A 539 -2.35 -25.80 -3.47
CA LYS A 539 -1.72 -24.99 -2.41
C LYS A 539 -1.94 -25.57 -1.01
N LYS A 540 -3.15 -26.07 -0.73
CA LYS A 540 -3.50 -26.69 0.56
C LYS A 540 -2.76 -28.02 0.79
N ASP A 541 -2.66 -28.86 -0.23
CA ASP A 541 -1.95 -30.13 -0.17
C ASP A 541 -0.44 -29.89 0.07
N ILE A 542 0.16 -28.93 -0.66
CA ILE A 542 1.55 -28.47 -0.46
C ILE A 542 1.78 -27.94 0.96
N ALA A 543 0.89 -27.07 1.45
CA ALA A 543 1.01 -26.51 2.80
C ALA A 543 0.93 -27.58 3.89
N THR A 544 0.08 -28.59 3.70
CA THR A 544 -0.08 -29.73 4.62
C THR A 544 1.19 -30.59 4.65
N THR A 545 1.76 -30.88 3.48
CA THR A 545 3.03 -31.60 3.34
C THR A 545 4.19 -30.86 4.03
N ILE A 546 4.32 -29.56 3.81
CA ILE A 546 5.37 -28.73 4.45
C ILE A 546 5.22 -28.72 5.97
N GLN A 547 4.00 -28.52 6.50
CA GLN A 547 3.75 -28.55 7.94
C GLN A 547 4.03 -29.91 8.59
N ARG A 548 3.78 -31.02 7.87
CA ARG A 548 4.16 -32.37 8.33
C ARG A 548 5.68 -32.48 8.46
N VAL A 549 6.43 -32.18 7.39
CA VAL A 549 7.90 -32.29 7.40
C VAL A 549 8.55 -31.40 8.46
N ILE A 550 8.02 -30.19 8.69
CA ILE A 550 8.47 -29.29 9.77
C ILE A 550 8.30 -29.97 11.15
N LYS A 551 7.16 -30.60 11.43
CA LYS A 551 6.92 -31.31 12.69
C LYS A 551 7.83 -32.52 12.86
N ASP A 552 8.05 -33.28 11.80
CA ASP A 552 8.88 -34.49 11.84
C ASP A 552 10.36 -34.13 12.13
N VAL A 553 10.92 -33.13 11.42
CA VAL A 553 12.28 -32.64 11.67
C VAL A 553 12.41 -31.96 13.03
N SER A 554 11.38 -31.20 13.47
CA SER A 554 11.34 -30.59 14.80
C SER A 554 11.45 -31.63 15.91
N ARG A 555 10.76 -32.78 15.76
CA ARG A 555 10.79 -33.89 16.71
C ARG A 555 12.12 -34.66 16.68
N GLU A 556 12.70 -34.86 15.50
CA GLU A 556 13.94 -35.63 15.32
C GLU A 556 15.18 -34.91 15.89
N TYR A 557 15.29 -33.60 15.66
CA TYR A 557 16.41 -32.78 16.15
C TYR A 557 16.16 -32.13 17.51
N GLY A 558 14.92 -32.19 18.03
CA GLY A 558 14.55 -31.58 19.32
C GLY A 558 14.53 -30.05 19.31
N ILE A 559 14.26 -29.43 18.15
CA ILE A 559 14.31 -27.98 17.93
C ILE A 559 12.91 -27.48 17.60
N ALA A 560 12.48 -26.37 18.20
CA ALA A 560 11.22 -25.71 17.86
C ALA A 560 11.34 -25.03 16.48
N LEU A 561 10.79 -25.66 15.43
CA LEU A 561 10.71 -25.11 14.07
C LEU A 561 9.31 -24.54 13.83
N ASN A 562 9.22 -23.24 13.55
CA ASN A 562 7.96 -22.53 13.31
C ASN A 562 7.91 -21.92 11.91
N LEU A 563 6.90 -22.28 11.12
CA LEU A 563 6.63 -21.68 9.82
C LEU A 563 6.07 -20.26 10.02
N ARG A 564 6.80 -19.24 9.56
CA ARG A 564 6.37 -17.84 9.65
C ARG A 564 5.62 -17.40 8.39
N LYS A 565 6.22 -17.59 7.21
CA LYS A 565 5.61 -17.31 5.91
C LYS A 565 5.68 -18.52 4.99
N LEU A 566 4.58 -18.79 4.28
CA LEU A 566 4.53 -19.77 3.21
C LEU A 566 3.97 -19.12 1.94
N ASN A 567 4.75 -19.11 0.87
CA ASN A 567 4.35 -18.61 -0.44
C ASN A 567 4.42 -19.74 -1.48
N VAL A 568 3.29 -20.05 -2.13
CA VAL A 568 3.20 -21.12 -3.12
C VAL A 568 2.78 -20.53 -4.46
N VAL A 569 3.73 -20.47 -5.39
CA VAL A 569 3.57 -19.90 -6.74
C VAL A 569 3.34 -21.02 -7.74
N ILE A 570 2.10 -21.18 -8.19
CA ILE A 570 1.73 -22.08 -9.30
C ILE A 570 1.78 -21.25 -10.58
N ARG A 571 2.43 -21.77 -11.62
CA ARG A 571 2.59 -21.18 -12.95
C ARG A 571 1.99 -22.08 -14.03
#